data_AF-A0A1G1EB14-F1
#
_entry.id   AF-A0A1G1EB14-F1
#
_cell.length_a   1.000
_cell.length_b   1.000
_cell.length_c   1.000
_cell.angle_alpha   90.00
_cell.angle_beta   90.00
_cell.angle_gamma   90.00
#
_symmetry.space_group_name_H-M   'P 1'
#
loop_
_entity.id
_entity.type
_entity.pdbx_description
1 polymer ?
#
loop_
_entity_poly.entity_id
_entity_poly.type
_entity_poly.pdbx_seq_one_letter_code
_entity_poly.pdbx_strand_id
1 'polypeptide(L)'
;MRKLDAAQRLGVSTATLKRFLLQDSRYHGYLLKRTPGGHYRFTEEDVRRLDYAMTQAGMQRHPERVMFQQRGRGQSRRMRRW
;
A
#
# COMPACT_ATOMS: atom_id res chain seq x y z
N MET A 1 3.25 -10.98 0.89
CA MET A 1 3.55 -9.71 1.57
C MET A 1 2.27 -9.02 2.07
N ARG A 2 2.37 -8.16 3.09
CA ARG A 2 1.23 -7.41 3.64
C ARG A 2 0.98 -6.15 2.82
N LYS A 3 -0.19 -5.52 3.02
CA LYS A 3 -0.58 -4.26 2.35
C LYS A 3 0.44 -3.13 2.53
N LEU A 4 1.07 -3.05 3.69
CA LEU A 4 2.09 -2.04 3.97
C LEU A 4 3.30 -2.23 3.05
N ASP A 5 3.82 -3.45 2.97
CA ASP A 5 4.97 -3.80 2.14
C ASP A 5 4.68 -3.56 0.66
N ALA A 6 3.48 -3.92 0.20
CA ALA A 6 3.04 -3.67 -1.17
C ALA A 6 2.97 -2.16 -1.48
N ALA A 7 2.39 -1.36 -0.56
CA ALA A 7 2.30 0.09 -0.73
C ALA A 7 3.69 0.75 -0.76
N GLN A 8 4.62 0.27 0.08
CA GLN A 8 6.02 0.71 0.06
C GLN A 8 6.68 0.40 -1.27
N ARG A 9 6.56 -0.82 -1.79
CA ARG A 9 7.13 -1.17 -3.10
C ARG A 9 6.57 -0.33 -4.25
N LEU A 10 5.28 0.03 -4.18
CA LEU A 10 4.60 0.85 -5.17
C LEU A 10 4.84 2.36 -5.03
N GLY A 11 5.53 2.81 -3.97
CA GLY A 11 5.73 4.25 -3.77
C GLY A 11 4.48 5.03 -3.38
N VAL A 12 3.50 4.38 -2.75
CA VAL A 12 2.21 4.98 -2.40
C VAL A 12 1.84 4.79 -0.94
N SER A 13 0.90 5.61 -0.46
CA SER A 13 0.32 5.39 0.87
C SER A 13 -0.57 4.14 0.87
N THR A 14 -0.68 3.47 2.02
CA THR A 14 -1.61 2.33 2.18
C THR A 14 -3.07 2.72 2.01
N ALA A 15 -3.42 4.00 2.21
CA ALA A 15 -4.74 4.55 1.96
C ALA A 15 -5.01 4.71 0.45
N THR A 16 -4.01 5.20 -0.31
CA THR A 16 -4.06 5.29 -1.78
C THR A 16 -4.21 3.91 -2.38
N LEU A 17 -3.40 2.94 -1.94
CA LEU A 17 -3.52 1.55 -2.38
C LEU A 17 -4.91 0.97 -2.07
N LYS A 18 -5.46 1.23 -0.88
CA LYS A 18 -6.82 0.79 -0.51
C LYS A 18 -7.88 1.44 -1.41
N ARG A 19 -7.78 2.75 -1.67
CA ARG A 19 -8.72 3.47 -2.54
C ARG A 19 -8.68 2.94 -3.96
N PHE A 20 -7.48 2.74 -4.51
CA PHE A 20 -7.28 2.16 -5.84
C PHE A 20 -7.96 0.79 -5.97
N LEU A 21 -7.73 -0.09 -4.99
CA LEU A 21 -8.35 -1.42 -4.94
C LEU A 21 -9.88 -1.42 -4.78
N LEU A 22 -10.46 -0.36 -4.20
CA LEU A 22 -11.91 -0.23 -4.02
C LEU A 22 -12.60 0.44 -5.20
N GLN A 23 -11.89 1.33 -5.89
CA GLN A 23 -12.47 2.23 -6.88
C GLN A 23 -12.44 1.64 -8.29
N ASP A 24 -11.40 0.86 -8.61
CA ASP A 24 -11.28 0.30 -9.94
C ASP A 24 -11.91 -1.08 -9.99
N SER A 25 -13.17 -1.10 -10.40
CA SER A 25 -13.98 -2.30 -10.53
C SER A 25 -13.45 -3.29 -11.58
N ARG A 26 -12.54 -2.84 -12.45
CA ARG A 26 -11.83 -3.70 -13.42
C ARG A 26 -10.84 -4.64 -12.74
N TYR A 27 -10.41 -4.32 -11.51
CA TYR A 27 -9.66 -5.24 -10.65
C TYR A 27 -10.58 -6.03 -9.71
N HIS A 28 -11.91 -6.03 -9.83
CA HIS A 28 -12.75 -6.99 -9.09
C HIS A 28 -12.53 -8.45 -9.53
N GLY A 29 -11.99 -8.68 -10.74
CA GLY A 29 -11.47 -10.00 -11.14
C GLY A 29 -10.16 -10.37 -10.43
N TYR A 30 -9.54 -9.41 -9.76
CA TYR A 30 -8.33 -9.58 -8.98
C TYR A 30 -8.70 -10.12 -7.60
N LEU A 31 -8.88 -11.44 -7.52
CA LEU A 31 -9.03 -12.16 -6.27
C LEU A 31 -7.71 -12.15 -5.50
N LEU A 32 -7.28 -10.98 -5.04
CA LEU A 32 -6.27 -10.86 -4.00
C LEU A 32 -6.71 -11.77 -2.87
N LYS A 33 -5.91 -12.80 -2.60
CA LYS A 33 -6.22 -13.77 -1.55
C LYS A 33 -6.40 -12.99 -0.25
N ARG A 34 -7.64 -12.90 0.21
CA ARG A 34 -7.95 -12.40 1.55
C ARG A 34 -7.75 -13.56 2.51
N THR A 35 -7.07 -13.31 3.63
CA THR A 35 -7.10 -14.26 4.73
C THR A 35 -8.52 -14.35 5.28
N PRO A 36 -8.89 -15.43 6.00
CA PRO A 36 -10.18 -15.51 6.69
C PRO A 36 -10.46 -14.31 7.60
N GLY A 37 -9.40 -13.68 8.16
CA GLY A 37 -9.47 -12.44 8.94
C GLY A 37 -9.58 -11.14 8.11
N GLY A 38 -9.82 -11.23 6.80
CA GLY A 38 -10.05 -10.05 5.93
C GLY A 38 -8.80 -9.26 5.54
N HIS A 39 -7.60 -9.77 5.80
CA HIS A 39 -6.36 -9.10 5.39
C HIS A 39 -5.97 -9.48 3.96
N TYR A 40 -5.52 -8.50 3.19
CA TYR A 40 -4.96 -8.73 1.86
C TYR A 40 -3.59 -9.40 1.94
N ARG A 41 -3.41 -10.51 1.23
CA ARG A 41 -2.09 -11.06 0.90
C ARG A 41 -1.76 -10.71 -0.54
N PHE A 42 -0.65 -10.02 -0.72
CA PHE A 42 -0.09 -9.69 -2.02
C PHE A 42 1.08 -10.63 -2.34
N THR A 43 1.17 -11.10 -3.57
CA THR A 43 2.36 -11.73 -4.15
C THR A 43 3.22 -10.68 -4.83
N GLU A 44 4.42 -11.05 -5.27
CA GLU A 44 5.26 -10.11 -6.05
C GLU A 44 4.66 -9.81 -7.42
N GLU A 45 4.07 -10.81 -8.05
CA GLU A 45 3.32 -10.65 -9.28
C GLU A 45 2.15 -9.69 -9.09
N ASP A 46 1.50 -9.74 -7.92
CA ASP A 46 0.41 -8.81 -7.64
C ASP A 46 0.91 -7.36 -7.63
N VAL A 47 2.05 -7.12 -6.97
CA VAL A 47 2.65 -5.80 -6.93
C VAL A 47 3.03 -5.31 -8.32
N ARG A 48 3.64 -6.15 -9.18
CA ARG A 48 3.99 -5.76 -10.56
C ARG A 48 2.77 -5.39 -11.40
N ARG A 49 1.68 -6.14 -11.27
CA ARG A 49 0.43 -5.85 -11.99
C ARG A 49 -0.23 -4.58 -11.48
N LEU A 50 -0.25 -4.36 -10.16
CA LEU A 50 -0.71 -3.10 -9.56
C LEU A 50 0.13 -1.92 -10.01
N ASP A 51 1.45 -2.12 -10.14
CA ASP A 51 2.36 -1.10 -10.66
C ASP A 51 1.99 -0.72 -12.10
N TYR A 52 1.83 -1.71 -12.98
CA TYR A 52 1.39 -1.49 -14.35
C TYR A 52 0.02 -0.76 -14.42
N ALA A 53 -0.94 -1.25 -13.66
CA ALA A 53 -2.30 -0.69 -13.53
C ALA A 53 -2.30 0.77 -13.11
N MET A 54 -1.52 1.13 -12.09
CA MET A 54 -1.39 2.51 -11.61
C MET A 54 -0.68 3.39 -12.64
N THR A 55 0.22 2.83 -13.48
CA THR A 55 0.85 3.55 -14.60
C THR A 55 -0.19 3.90 -15.65
N GLN A 56 -0.99 2.91 -16.05
CA GLN A 56 -2.04 3.08 -17.06
C GLN A 56 -3.12 4.06 -16.58
N ALA A 57 -3.40 4.09 -15.28
CA ALA A 57 -4.30 5.06 -14.67
C ALA A 57 -3.71 6.48 -14.57
N GLY A 58 -2.46 6.70 -15.00
CA GLY A 58 -1.79 8.00 -14.91
C GLY A 58 -1.48 8.45 -13.48
N MET A 59 -1.45 7.53 -12.51
CA MET A 59 -1.16 7.89 -11.12
C MET A 59 0.32 8.21 -10.93
N GLN A 60 0.59 9.45 -10.52
CA GLN A 60 1.90 9.88 -10.09
C GLN A 60 2.29 9.13 -8.80
N ARG A 61 3.38 8.38 -8.87
CA ARG A 61 3.94 7.60 -7.77
C ARG A 61 5.32 8.13 -7.41
N HIS A 62 5.67 7.98 -6.14
CA HIS A 62 6.96 8.40 -5.62
C HIS A 62 7.67 7.23 -4.92
N PRO A 63 8.13 6.21 -5.68
CA PRO A 63 8.87 5.09 -5.12
C PRO A 63 10.10 5.56 -4.31
N GLU A 64 10.70 6.70 -4.67
CA GLU A 64 11.83 7.32 -3.99
C GLU A 64 11.49 7.87 -2.59
N ARG A 65 10.23 8.25 -2.31
CA ARG A 65 9.83 8.83 -1.01
C ARG A 65 9.65 7.79 0.08
N VAL A 66 9.65 6.50 -0.27
CA VAL A 66 9.42 5.37 0.65
C VAL A 66 10.51 5.25 1.69
N MET A 67 11.75 5.63 1.36
CA MET A 67 12.87 5.58 2.30
C MET A 67 12.79 6.61 3.44
N PHE A 68 12.06 7.71 3.26
CA PHE A 68 12.06 8.81 4.24
C PHE A 68 11.11 8.61 5.42
N GLN A 69 10.04 7.83 5.26
CA GLN A 69 9.02 7.71 6.32
C GLN A 69 9.39 6.70 7.43
N GLN A 70 10.43 5.89 7.23
CA GLN A 70 10.93 4.96 8.26
C GLN A 70 11.75 5.66 9.37
N ARG A 71 12.25 6.89 9.16
CA ARG A 71 13.05 7.62 10.17
C ARG A 71 12.23 8.49 11.14
N GLY A 72 10.92 8.64 10.95
CA GLY A 72 10.10 9.61 11.69
C GLY A 72 9.27 9.08 12.87
N ARG A 73 9.26 7.77 13.17
CA ARG A 73 8.47 7.20 14.28
C ARG A 73 9.32 6.75 15.49
N GLY A 74 10.40 7.47 15.75
CA GLY A 74 11.12 7.40 17.01
C GLY A 74 10.68 8.55 17.92
N GLN A 75 10.04 8.22 19.04
CA GLN A 75 9.89 9.07 20.24
C GLN A 75 8.88 10.23 20.16
N SER A 76 7.65 9.95 20.54
CA SER A 76 6.92 10.86 21.43
C SER A 76 6.52 10.03 22.64
N ARG A 77 7.49 9.87 23.55
CA ARG A 77 7.25 9.34 24.90
C ARG A 77 6.20 10.24 25.55
N ARG A 78 5.12 9.61 26.00
CA ARG A 78 4.12 10.18 26.90
C ARG A 78 4.83 10.94 28.02
N MET A 79 4.57 12.24 28.12
CA MET A 79 4.73 12.98 29.37
C MET A 79 3.30 13.20 29.90
N ARG A 80 2.87 12.31 30.80
CA ARG A 80 1.74 12.62 31.68
C ARG A 80 2.23 13.71 32.63
N ARG A 81 1.59 14.87 32.63
CA ARG A 81 1.65 15.81 33.75
C ARG A 81 0.48 15.52 34.68
N TRP A 82 0.80 15.63 35.96
CA TRP A 82 -0.02 15.37 37.15
C TRP A 82 -1.20 16.33 37.24
#